data_AF-A0A151IC03-F1
#
_entry.id   AF-A0A151IC03-F1
#
_cell.length_a   1.000
_cell.length_b   1.000
_cell.length_c   1.000
_cell.angle_alpha   90.00
_cell.angle_beta   90.00
_cell.angle_gamma   90.00
#
_symmetry.space_group_name_H-M   'P 1'
#
loop_
_entity.id
_entity.type
_entity.pdbx_description
1 polymer ?
#
loop_
_entity_poly.entity_id
_entity_poly.type
_entity_poly.pdbx_seq_one_letter_code
_entity_poly.pdbx_strand_id
1 'polypeptide(L)'
;LPLRLTDEKKERHVNMLYLQDNDGDNDGHFTWIKNLPRLVRSQVTKNKNKIFFCDRCLHYFSSNEKLESHAVNCQKLNKCAIRLPCEDKKWLEFRNHSMKERTPFIVYADLECVLRKTEDTAASSSYAYQRHEVFSIAYYVHCSYDDTLSTYRFHRDNDCVSWFARQLEDLAHCA
;
A
#
# COMPACT_ATOMS: atom_id res chain seq x y z
N LEU A 1 2.10 15.64 6.52
CA LEU A 1 1.66 14.37 7.15
C LEU A 1 2.54 14.09 8.36
N PRO A 2 1.97 13.58 9.46
CA PRO A 2 2.69 13.30 10.71
C PRO A 2 3.80 12.27 10.49
N LEU A 3 4.94 12.47 11.15
CA LEU A 3 6.09 11.56 11.07
C LEU A 3 5.87 10.29 11.91
N ARG A 4 5.24 10.45 13.07
CA ARG A 4 4.90 9.36 13.99
C ARG A 4 3.54 9.66 14.59
N LEU A 5 2.70 8.63 14.67
CA LEU A 5 1.41 8.68 15.35
C LEU A 5 1.46 7.80 16.59
N THR A 6 0.76 8.23 17.63
CA THR A 6 0.50 7.37 18.78
C THR A 6 -0.72 6.51 18.49
N ASP A 7 -0.72 5.29 19.01
CA ASP A 7 -1.86 4.38 18.89
C ASP A 7 -3.06 4.94 19.66
N GLU A 8 -2.80 5.47 20.86
CA GLU A 8 -3.83 5.95 21.79
C GLU A 8 -3.61 7.41 22.19
N LYS A 9 -4.65 8.23 22.00
CA LYS A 9 -4.64 9.63 22.44
C LYS A 9 -5.06 9.69 23.91
N LYS A 10 -4.10 10.03 24.78
CA LYS A 10 -4.32 10.25 26.21
C LYS A 10 -4.95 11.61 26.48
N GLU A 11 -5.53 11.80 27.67
CA GLU A 11 -6.08 13.08 28.14
C GLU A 11 -5.06 14.22 28.00
N ARG A 12 -3.80 13.93 28.38
CA ARG A 12 -2.65 14.81 28.13
C ARG A 12 -1.89 14.32 26.90
N HIS A 13 -2.19 14.90 25.75
CA HIS A 13 -1.52 14.61 24.48
C HIS A 13 -0.78 15.85 23.94
N VAL A 14 0.44 15.64 23.43
CA VAL A 14 1.33 16.72 22.96
C VAL A 14 1.68 16.47 21.50
N ASN A 15 1.36 17.44 20.64
CA ASN A 15 1.75 17.43 19.24
C ASN A 15 3.13 18.09 19.07
N MET A 16 4.08 17.41 18.44
CA MET A 16 5.44 17.92 18.22
C MET A 16 5.70 18.16 16.73
N LEU A 17 6.37 19.27 16.42
CA LEU A 17 6.87 19.62 15.09
C LEU A 17 8.36 19.31 15.04
N TYR A 18 8.77 18.48 14.07
CA TYR A 18 10.18 18.24 13.78
C TYR A 18 10.68 19.27 12.77
N LEU A 19 11.75 19.97 13.12
CA LEU A 19 12.44 20.93 12.27
C LEU A 19 13.81 20.33 11.94
N GLN A 20 14.06 20.13 10.64
CA GLN A 20 15.31 19.59 10.14
C GLN A 20 16.20 20.75 9.70
N ASP A 21 17.42 20.81 10.22
CA ASP A 21 18.41 21.79 9.77
C ASP A 21 18.99 21.36 8.42
N ASN A 22 19.21 22.34 7.54
CA ASN A 22 19.68 22.10 6.17
C ASN A 22 21.22 21.97 6.07
N ASP A 23 21.96 22.15 7.17
CA ASP A 23 23.41 22.31 7.17
C ASP A 23 24.22 21.01 7.32
N GLY A 24 23.63 19.86 6.97
CA GLY A 24 24.37 18.60 6.82
C GLY A 24 24.70 17.86 8.11
N ASP A 25 24.49 18.48 9.28
CA ASP A 25 24.40 17.74 10.55
C ASP A 25 23.00 17.13 10.67
N ASN A 26 22.95 15.86 11.05
CA ASN A 26 21.74 15.03 11.04
C ASN A 26 20.79 15.33 12.22
N ASP A 27 20.96 16.50 12.86
CA ASP A 27 20.34 16.87 14.12
C ASP A 27 19.15 17.80 13.86
N GLY A 28 17.96 17.21 13.70
CA GLY A 28 16.72 17.99 13.77
C GLY A 28 16.24 18.16 15.21
N HIS A 29 15.54 19.26 15.48
CA HIS A 29 14.99 19.54 16.79
C HIS A 29 13.46 19.42 16.80
N PHE A 30 12.90 19.00 17.95
CA PHE A 30 11.46 18.95 18.14
C PHE A 30 10.94 20.17 18.91
N THR A 31 9.86 20.76 18.42
CA THR A 31 9.17 21.87 19.07
C THR A 31 7.72 21.51 19.38
N TRP A 32 7.18 22.05 20.47
CA TRP A 32 5.80 21.77 20.85
C TRP A 32 4.80 22.67 20.09
N ILE A 33 3.85 22.04 19.41
CA ILE A 33 2.70 22.72 18.82
C ILE A 33 1.62 22.91 19.88
N LYS A 34 1.55 24.12 20.45
CA LYS A 34 0.50 24.50 21.41
C LYS A 34 -0.88 24.65 20.76
N ASN A 35 -0.94 25.07 19.50
CA ASN A 35 -2.19 25.29 18.77
C ASN A 35 -1.97 25.09 17.27
N LEU A 36 -2.32 23.91 16.77
CA LEU A 36 -2.15 23.56 15.36
C LEU A 36 -2.96 24.48 14.43
N PRO A 37 -4.25 24.78 14.68
CA PRO A 37 -4.99 25.73 13.84
C PRO A 37 -4.30 27.09 13.71
N ARG A 38 -3.74 27.66 14.79
CA ARG A 38 -3.05 28.95 14.70
C ARG A 38 -1.78 28.90 13.85
N LEU A 39 -1.11 27.75 13.81
CA LEU A 39 0.14 27.58 13.08
C LEU A 39 -0.08 27.50 11.56
N VAL A 40 -1.07 26.74 11.10
CA VAL A 40 -1.20 26.37 9.67
C VAL A 40 -2.42 26.97 8.95
N ARG A 41 -3.39 27.54 9.67
CA ARG A 41 -4.67 27.95 9.10
C ARG A 41 -4.57 28.98 7.97
N SER A 42 -3.66 29.94 8.09
CA SER A 42 -3.45 30.98 7.06
C SER A 42 -3.01 30.38 5.71
N GLN A 43 -2.38 29.20 5.74
CA GLN A 43 -1.95 28.46 4.54
C GLN A 43 -3.09 27.65 3.92
N VAL A 44 -4.16 27.39 4.68
CA VAL A 44 -5.26 26.50 4.29
C VAL A 44 -6.51 27.27 3.86
N THR A 45 -6.88 28.34 4.56
CA THR A 45 -8.11 29.08 4.28
C THR A 45 -8.01 30.56 4.63
N LYS A 46 -8.68 31.40 3.82
CA LYS A 46 -8.85 32.85 4.06
C LYS A 46 -10.03 33.18 4.96
N ASN A 47 -10.92 32.21 5.24
CA ASN A 47 -12.09 32.43 6.09
C ASN A 47 -11.64 32.79 7.52
N LYS A 48 -12.51 33.38 8.35
CA LYS A 48 -12.28 33.72 9.77
C LYS A 48 -12.92 32.74 10.76
N ASN A 49 -13.69 31.77 10.26
CA ASN A 49 -14.34 30.74 11.09
C ASN A 49 -13.34 29.78 11.75
N LYS A 50 -13.70 29.27 12.93
CA LYS A 50 -12.93 28.23 13.63
C LYS A 50 -12.87 26.97 12.75
N ILE A 51 -11.70 26.36 12.69
CA ILE A 51 -11.48 25.09 11.97
C ILE A 51 -10.85 24.08 12.92
N PHE A 52 -11.09 22.81 12.63
CA PHE A 52 -10.65 21.68 13.43
C PHE A 52 -9.84 20.75 12.55
N PHE A 53 -8.64 20.37 12.99
CA PHE A 53 -7.76 19.47 12.24
C PHE A 53 -7.80 18.07 12.83
N CYS A 54 -7.77 17.07 11.95
CA CYS A 54 -7.43 15.72 12.35
C CYS A 54 -5.92 15.59 12.52
N ASP A 55 -5.45 15.20 13.71
CA ASP A 55 -4.01 15.03 13.98
C ASP A 55 -3.38 13.90 13.13
N ARG A 56 -4.19 12.95 12.62
CA ARG A 56 -3.72 11.81 11.81
C ARG A 56 -3.53 12.17 10.33
N CYS A 57 -4.55 12.69 9.68
CA CYS A 57 -4.52 12.97 8.23
C CYS A 57 -4.27 14.45 7.90
N LEU A 58 -4.30 15.35 8.90
CA LEU A 58 -4.22 16.80 8.75
C LEU A 58 -5.33 17.42 7.87
N HIS A 59 -6.41 16.68 7.61
CA HIS A 59 -7.62 17.23 7.00
C HIS A 59 -8.35 18.16 7.98
N TYR A 60 -8.97 19.22 7.47
CA TYR A 60 -9.67 20.20 8.28
C TYR A 60 -11.18 20.14 8.11
N PHE A 61 -11.90 20.45 9.19
CA PHE A 61 -13.35 20.46 9.25
C PHE A 61 -13.84 21.79 9.82
N SER A 62 -15.05 22.19 9.43
CA SER A 62 -15.70 23.41 9.92
C SER A 62 -16.39 23.24 11.27
N SER A 63 -16.62 22.01 11.73
CA SER A 63 -17.26 21.70 13.01
C SER A 63 -16.58 20.53 13.70
N ASN A 64 -16.70 20.44 15.03
CA ASN A 64 -16.06 19.38 15.81
C ASN A 64 -16.77 18.03 15.60
N GLU A 65 -18.09 18.03 15.42
CA GLU A 65 -18.88 16.81 15.21
C GLU A 65 -18.43 16.06 13.94
N LYS A 66 -18.10 16.81 12.88
CA LYS A 66 -17.54 16.25 11.64
C LYS A 66 -16.14 15.69 11.83
N LEU A 67 -15.33 16.30 12.70
CA LEU A 67 -14.02 15.77 13.04
C LEU A 67 -14.15 14.44 13.79
N GLU A 68 -15.03 14.38 14.80
CA GLU A 68 -15.23 13.16 15.59
C GLU A 68 -15.74 11.99 14.73
N SER A 69 -16.71 12.25 13.84
CA SER A 69 -17.21 11.22 12.92
C SER A 69 -16.13 10.74 11.94
N HIS A 70 -15.27 11.64 11.47
CA HIS A 70 -14.12 11.28 10.65
C HIS A 70 -13.06 10.49 11.42
N ALA A 71 -12.79 10.86 12.67
CA ALA A 71 -11.70 10.29 13.48
C ALA A 71 -11.84 8.77 13.65
N VAL A 72 -13.07 8.28 13.84
CA VAL A 72 -13.39 6.84 13.96
C VAL A 72 -12.92 6.07 12.72
N ASN A 73 -13.22 6.58 11.53
CA ASN A 73 -12.84 5.93 10.27
C ASN A 73 -11.35 6.13 9.95
N CYS A 74 -10.84 7.34 10.21
CA CYS A 74 -9.45 7.68 9.97
C CYS A 74 -8.48 6.85 10.81
N GLN A 75 -8.84 6.51 12.05
CA GLN A 75 -8.02 5.66 12.92
C GLN A 75 -7.90 4.23 12.37
N LYS A 76 -8.95 3.69 11.74
CA LYS A 76 -8.94 2.33 11.18
C LYS A 76 -8.12 2.24 9.90
N LEU A 77 -8.17 3.27 9.05
CA LEU A 77 -7.59 3.24 7.71
C LEU A 77 -6.15 3.77 7.66
N ASN A 78 -5.81 4.82 8.41
CA ASN A 78 -4.50 5.48 8.31
C ASN A 78 -3.55 5.00 9.40
N LYS A 79 -2.89 3.86 9.17
CA LYS A 79 -1.77 3.37 10.00
C LYS A 79 -0.43 4.07 9.67
N CYS A 80 -0.27 4.59 8.47
CA CYS A 80 0.96 5.25 8.03
C CYS A 80 0.68 6.52 7.20
N ALA A 81 1.63 7.46 7.24
CA ALA A 81 1.62 8.64 6.38
C ALA A 81 2.08 8.27 4.96
N ILE A 82 1.15 8.20 4.01
CA ILE A 82 1.48 8.01 2.59
C ILE A 82 2.02 9.34 2.03
N ARG A 83 3.34 9.48 1.95
CA ARG A 83 3.98 10.59 1.21
C ARG A 83 4.10 10.19 -0.26
N LEU A 84 3.28 10.79 -1.11
CA LEU A 84 3.44 10.66 -2.55
C LEU A 84 4.68 11.45 -3.00
N PRO A 85 5.45 10.94 -3.98
CA PRO A 85 6.52 11.69 -4.64
C PRO A 85 5.95 12.98 -5.24
N CYS A 86 6.64 14.11 -5.06
CA CYS A 86 6.36 15.33 -5.83
C CYS A 86 7.27 15.37 -7.07
N GLU A 87 6.99 16.27 -8.04
CA GLU A 87 7.79 16.42 -9.27
C GLU A 87 9.30 16.54 -8.99
N ASP A 88 9.67 17.29 -7.95
CA ASP A 88 11.07 17.51 -7.56
C ASP A 88 11.70 16.27 -6.88
N LYS A 89 10.89 15.35 -6.34
CA LYS A 89 11.31 14.12 -5.66
C LYS A 89 10.69 12.88 -6.30
N LYS A 90 10.60 12.88 -7.64
CA LYS A 90 9.97 11.80 -8.42
C LYS A 90 10.70 10.47 -8.36
N TRP A 91 12.00 10.49 -8.06
CA TRP A 91 12.83 9.29 -8.00
C TRP A 91 12.92 8.80 -6.57
N LEU A 92 12.44 7.58 -6.33
CA LEU A 92 12.63 6.86 -5.07
C LEU A 92 13.82 5.92 -5.22
N GLU A 93 14.76 5.99 -4.29
CA GLU A 93 15.94 5.13 -4.22
C GLU A 93 15.89 4.30 -2.94
N PHE A 94 16.22 3.01 -3.04
CA PHE A 94 16.43 2.18 -1.86
C PHE A 94 17.82 2.46 -1.31
N ARG A 95 17.89 3.17 -0.17
CA ARG A 95 19.20 3.46 0.47
C ARG A 95 19.75 2.29 1.26
N ASN A 96 18.87 1.47 1.84
CA ASN A 96 19.26 0.43 2.79
C ASN A 96 18.59 -0.89 2.41
N HIS A 97 19.18 -1.59 1.45
CA HIS A 97 18.65 -2.87 0.93
C HIS A 97 18.54 -3.95 2.00
N SER A 98 19.39 -3.91 3.04
CA SER A 98 19.35 -4.81 4.20
C SER A 98 18.17 -4.57 5.14
N MET A 99 17.53 -3.40 5.08
CA MET A 99 16.35 -3.07 5.89
C MET A 99 15.03 -3.37 5.16
N LYS A 100 15.07 -4.10 4.05
CA LYS A 100 13.86 -4.60 3.41
C LYS A 100 13.17 -5.56 4.36
N GLU A 101 11.90 -5.31 4.61
CA GLU A 101 11.05 -6.27 5.31
C GLU A 101 11.04 -7.57 4.48
N ARG A 102 11.40 -8.68 5.11
CA ARG A 102 11.40 -9.98 4.43
C ARG A 102 9.94 -10.32 4.13
N THR A 103 9.62 -10.54 2.86
CA THR A 103 8.26 -10.90 2.47
C THR A 103 7.86 -12.19 3.20
N PRO A 104 6.81 -12.17 4.04
CA PRO A 104 6.47 -13.32 4.86
C PRO A 104 6.04 -14.52 4.01
N PHE A 105 5.40 -14.24 2.87
CA PHE A 105 4.95 -15.25 1.90
C PHE A 105 5.38 -14.87 0.48
N ILE A 106 5.84 -15.84 -0.29
CA ILE A 106 6.22 -15.72 -1.71
C ILE A 106 5.47 -16.79 -2.49
N VAL A 107 4.82 -16.41 -3.61
CA VAL A 107 4.13 -17.36 -4.49
C VAL A 107 4.93 -17.51 -5.77
N TYR A 108 5.44 -18.70 -6.01
CA TYR A 108 6.01 -19.11 -7.30
C TYR A 108 4.93 -19.84 -8.07
N ALA A 109 4.63 -19.43 -9.30
CA ALA A 109 3.60 -20.07 -10.12
C ALA A 109 4.13 -20.28 -11.53
N ASP A 110 3.72 -21.39 -12.13
CA ASP A 110 4.05 -21.74 -13.51
C ASP A 110 2.83 -22.39 -14.19
N LEU A 111 2.73 -22.20 -15.50
CA LEU A 111 1.63 -22.70 -16.30
C LEU A 111 2.13 -23.42 -17.54
N GLU A 112 1.44 -24.50 -17.89
CA GLU A 112 1.72 -25.29 -19.07
C GLU A 112 0.57 -25.18 -20.06
N CYS A 113 0.93 -25.03 -21.33
CA CYS A 113 -0.01 -24.83 -22.42
C CYS A 113 0.01 -26.00 -23.39
N VAL A 114 -1.18 -26.43 -23.82
CA VAL A 114 -1.34 -27.30 -24.97
C VAL A 114 -1.38 -26.43 -26.22
N LEU A 115 -0.62 -26.83 -27.24
CA LEU A 115 -0.58 -26.17 -28.53
C LEU A 115 -1.70 -26.71 -29.41
N ARG A 116 -2.73 -25.91 -29.68
CA ARG A 116 -3.75 -26.24 -30.69
C ARG A 116 -3.37 -25.62 -32.03
N LYS A 117 -3.51 -26.38 -33.11
CA LYS A 117 -3.37 -25.84 -34.46
C LYS A 117 -4.52 -24.88 -34.72
N THR A 118 -4.22 -23.74 -35.33
CA THR A 118 -5.24 -22.79 -35.76
C THR A 118 -5.75 -23.17 -37.14
N GLU A 119 -7.06 -23.23 -37.34
CA GLU A 119 -7.69 -23.50 -38.64
C GLU A 119 -7.95 -22.20 -39.42
N ASP A 120 -6.98 -21.28 -39.45
CA ASP A 120 -7.15 -20.03 -40.18
C ASP A 120 -6.96 -20.27 -41.69
N THR A 121 -8.08 -20.44 -42.37
CA THR A 121 -8.17 -20.44 -43.83
C THR A 121 -7.80 -19.06 -44.39
N ALA A 122 -6.60 -18.96 -44.95
CA ALA A 122 -6.18 -18.11 -46.06
C ALA A 122 -6.99 -16.82 -46.33
N ALA A 123 -6.60 -15.70 -45.72
CA ALA A 123 -6.95 -14.36 -46.22
C ALA A 123 -5.96 -13.23 -45.84
N SER A 124 -4.93 -13.47 -45.03
CA SER A 124 -3.96 -12.45 -44.61
C SER A 124 -2.53 -12.96 -44.75
N SER A 125 -1.58 -12.05 -45.00
CA SER A 125 -0.15 -12.33 -45.23
C SER A 125 0.61 -12.81 -43.98
N SER A 126 -0.03 -12.84 -42.82
CA SER A 126 0.45 -13.48 -41.60
C SER A 126 -0.56 -14.53 -41.12
N TYR A 127 -0.09 -15.74 -40.82
CA TYR A 127 -0.90 -16.82 -40.26
C TYR A 127 -0.42 -17.19 -38.85
N ALA A 128 -1.34 -17.30 -37.89
CA ALA A 128 -1.05 -17.76 -36.55
C ALA A 128 -0.98 -19.30 -36.55
N TYR A 129 0.23 -19.86 -36.49
CA TYR A 129 0.44 -21.31 -36.63
C TYR A 129 -0.18 -22.14 -35.49
N GLN A 130 -0.07 -21.67 -34.24
CA GLN A 130 -0.53 -22.38 -33.04
C GLN A 130 -1.14 -21.42 -32.03
N ARG A 131 -2.20 -21.87 -31.36
CA ARG A 131 -2.82 -21.24 -30.20
C ARG A 131 -2.39 -21.96 -28.92
N HIS A 132 -1.83 -21.23 -27.97
CA HIS A 132 -1.50 -21.75 -26.65
C HIS A 132 -2.76 -21.74 -25.78
N GLU A 133 -3.20 -22.92 -25.35
CA GLU A 133 -4.30 -23.06 -24.40
C GLU A 133 -3.74 -23.58 -23.08
N VAL A 134 -3.91 -22.81 -22.02
CA VAL A 134 -3.48 -23.22 -20.68
C VAL A 134 -4.23 -24.48 -20.29
N PHE A 135 -3.50 -25.50 -19.85
CA PHE A 135 -4.08 -26.80 -19.48
C PHE A 135 -3.75 -27.19 -18.04
N SER A 136 -2.62 -26.70 -17.52
CA SER A 136 -2.30 -26.89 -16.11
C SER A 136 -1.58 -25.71 -15.52
N ILE A 137 -1.81 -25.50 -14.22
CA ILE A 137 -1.14 -24.48 -13.42
C ILE A 137 -0.66 -25.15 -12.14
N ALA A 138 0.56 -24.84 -11.74
CA ALA A 138 1.10 -25.21 -10.44
C ALA A 138 1.63 -23.96 -9.73
N TYR A 139 1.48 -23.93 -8.41
CA TYR A 139 2.09 -22.89 -7.60
C TYR A 139 2.59 -23.42 -6.27
N TYR A 140 3.62 -22.76 -5.76
CA TYR A 140 4.26 -23.01 -4.48
C TYR A 140 4.24 -21.73 -3.66
N VAL A 141 3.58 -21.78 -2.51
CA VAL A 141 3.62 -20.74 -1.49
C VAL A 141 4.76 -21.06 -0.55
N HIS A 142 5.77 -20.20 -0.49
CA HIS A 142 6.88 -20.28 0.44
C HIS A 142 6.66 -19.31 1.59
N CYS A 143 6.68 -19.80 2.83
CA CYS A 143 6.67 -18.98 4.03
C CYS A 143 8.10 -18.83 4.56
N SER A 144 8.55 -17.60 4.76
CA SER A 144 9.97 -17.33 5.07
C SER A 144 10.38 -17.54 6.53
N TYR A 145 9.42 -17.83 7.42
CA TYR A 145 9.65 -18.04 8.86
C TYR A 145 9.15 -19.39 9.38
N ASP A 146 8.22 -20.06 8.69
CA ASP A 146 7.74 -21.40 9.06
C ASP A 146 7.47 -22.24 7.80
N ASP A 147 8.38 -23.17 7.50
CA ASP A 147 8.27 -24.04 6.33
C ASP A 147 7.03 -24.95 6.37
N THR A 148 6.43 -25.21 7.54
CA THR A 148 5.21 -26.03 7.65
C THR A 148 3.99 -25.32 7.06
N LEU A 149 4.04 -23.99 6.91
CA LEU A 149 3.02 -23.20 6.22
C LEU A 149 3.24 -23.15 4.71
N SER A 150 4.41 -23.59 4.23
CA SER A 150 4.69 -23.64 2.80
C SER A 150 3.86 -24.74 2.13
N THR A 151 3.17 -24.41 1.05
CA THR A 151 2.23 -25.32 0.39
C THR A 151 2.43 -25.34 -1.11
N TYR A 152 2.47 -26.53 -1.69
CA TYR A 152 2.43 -26.75 -3.14
C TYR A 152 1.03 -27.18 -3.56
N ARG A 153 0.47 -26.56 -4.60
CA ARG A 153 -0.78 -27.00 -5.23
C ARG A 153 -0.63 -26.98 -6.75
N PHE A 154 -1.36 -27.86 -7.40
CA PHE A 154 -1.47 -27.90 -8.85
C PHE A 154 -2.87 -28.29 -9.26
N HIS A 155 -3.27 -27.86 -10.46
CA HIS A 155 -4.53 -28.24 -11.07
C HIS A 155 -4.37 -28.45 -12.56
N ARG A 156 -5.08 -29.45 -13.08
CA ARG A 156 -5.03 -29.87 -14.49
C ARG A 156 -6.43 -30.04 -15.00
N ASP A 157 -6.96 -28.99 -15.60
CA ASP A 157 -8.26 -29.01 -16.25
C ASP A 157 -8.45 -27.71 -17.06
N ASN A 158 -9.49 -27.65 -17.85
CA ASN A 158 -9.88 -26.47 -18.61
C ASN A 158 -10.22 -25.27 -17.70
N ASP A 159 -10.57 -25.51 -16.44
CA ASP A 159 -10.85 -24.45 -15.45
C ASP A 159 -9.61 -24.01 -14.64
N CYS A 160 -8.40 -24.46 -15.01
CA CYS A 160 -7.17 -24.21 -14.26
C CYS A 160 -6.89 -22.73 -13.95
N VAL A 161 -7.17 -21.82 -14.89
CA VAL A 161 -7.02 -20.37 -14.67
C VAL A 161 -8.03 -19.86 -13.63
N SER A 162 -9.30 -20.25 -13.76
CA SER A 162 -10.36 -19.85 -12.84
C SER A 162 -10.20 -20.48 -11.45
N TRP A 163 -9.65 -21.69 -11.39
CA TRP A 163 -9.26 -22.34 -10.15
C TRP A 163 -8.11 -21.58 -9.48
N PHE A 164 -7.04 -21.25 -10.22
CA PHE A 164 -5.89 -20.53 -9.68
C PHE A 164 -6.26 -19.14 -9.16
N ALA A 165 -7.14 -18.41 -9.86
CA ALA A 165 -7.64 -17.13 -9.40
C ALA A 165 -8.37 -17.23 -8.04
N ARG A 166 -9.24 -18.24 -7.87
CA ARG A 166 -9.90 -18.52 -6.58
C ARG A 166 -8.90 -18.86 -5.48
N GLN A 167 -7.86 -19.64 -5.80
CA GLN A 167 -6.81 -19.97 -4.84
C GLN A 167 -6.02 -18.74 -4.36
N LEU A 168 -5.74 -17.79 -5.25
CA LEU A 168 -5.09 -16.53 -4.88
C LEU A 168 -6.01 -15.65 -4.01
N GLU A 169 -7.32 -15.64 -4.27
CA GLU A 169 -8.31 -14.94 -3.45
C GLU A 169 -8.38 -15.54 -2.04
N ASP A 170 -8.44 -16.88 -1.92
CA ASP A 170 -8.40 -17.58 -0.63
C ASP A 170 -7.11 -17.24 0.14
N LEU A 171 -5.96 -17.23 -0.53
CA LEU A 171 -4.68 -16.86 0.08
C LEU A 171 -4.65 -15.41 0.58
N ALA A 172 -5.26 -14.48 -0.16
CA ALA A 172 -5.35 -13.08 0.24
C ALA A 172 -6.25 -12.85 1.47
N HIS A 173 -7.25 -13.72 1.68
CA HIS A 173 -8.14 -13.66 2.83
C HIS A 173 -7.62 -14.41 4.07
N CYS A 174 -6.71 -15.35 3.90
CA CYS A 174 -6.07 -16.09 5.00
C CYS A 174 -4.79 -15.44 5.54
N ALA A 175 -4.24 -14.43 4.88
CA ALA A 175 -3.06 -13.65 5.30
C ALA A 175 -3.44 -12.38 6.08
#